data_AF-A0A9D8TXK8-F1
#
_entry.id   AF-A0A9D8TXK8-F1
#
_cell.length_a   1.000
_cell.length_b   1.000
_cell.length_c   1.000
_cell.angle_alpha   90.00
_cell.angle_beta   90.00
_cell.angle_gamma   90.00
#
_symmetry.space_group_name_H-M   'P 1'
#
loop_
_entity.id
_entity.type
_entity.pdbx_description
1 polymer ?
#
loop_
_entity_poly.entity_id
_entity_poly.type
_entity_poly.pdbx_seq_one_letter_code
_entity_poly.pdbx_strand_id
1 'polypeptide(L)'
;MTDGGRFQDSGKKLAGFGGEYLVQCPKCDEPAQIKDGRLSCGNCGLSLTRSFHRSPMRSDTGHYYEHVDTKNWFGDVTPRAKMKDRSIPPRCRSCNGEFTKLSFSPRPKTANLPRSLHPKCSHCGAPNTIEIGWHPFLTPDQPRDPVFGCKLLLQKDFKEGTLYAYNTAHAEEYLSYIEADHRGRPPTPGSSSFFTKLPAWIKSAKNRDDVAQSLCQMIELAEKQS
;
A
#
# COMPACT_ATOMS: atom_id res chain seq x y z
N MET A 1 -24.93 -0.94 30.39
CA MET A 1 -24.33 -2.27 30.15
C MET A 1 -24.61 -2.59 28.69
N THR A 2 -23.76 -2.09 27.79
CA THR A 2 -23.83 -2.49 26.37
C THR A 2 -23.17 -3.86 26.27
N ASP A 3 -23.94 -4.86 25.87
CA ASP A 3 -23.43 -6.19 25.55
C ASP A 3 -22.41 -6.02 24.42
N GLY A 4 -21.12 -5.99 24.77
CA GLY A 4 -20.06 -5.78 23.81
C GLY A 4 -20.03 -6.93 22.83
N GLY A 5 -20.42 -6.64 21.59
CA GLY A 5 -20.57 -7.63 20.54
C GLY A 5 -19.31 -8.48 20.35
N ARG A 6 -19.51 -9.71 19.87
CA ARG A 6 -18.43 -10.62 19.49
C ARG A 6 -18.11 -10.45 18.01
N PHE A 7 -16.88 -10.10 17.69
CA PHE A 7 -16.36 -10.10 16.32
C PHE A 7 -15.69 -11.43 16.02
N GLN A 8 -15.99 -12.03 14.87
CA GLN A 8 -15.34 -13.25 14.39
C GLN A 8 -14.47 -12.91 13.19
N ASP A 9 -13.15 -13.03 13.34
CA ASP A 9 -12.20 -12.83 12.24
C ASP A 9 -12.44 -13.90 11.16
N SER A 10 -12.69 -13.43 9.94
CA SER A 10 -12.95 -14.26 8.75
C SER A 10 -11.67 -14.81 8.11
N GLY A 11 -10.48 -14.37 8.55
CA GLY A 11 -9.19 -14.67 7.94
C GLY A 11 -8.90 -13.82 6.69
N LYS A 12 -9.76 -12.85 6.37
CA LYS A 12 -9.62 -11.97 5.20
C LYS A 12 -8.32 -11.16 5.29
N LYS A 13 -7.52 -11.19 4.22
CA LYS A 13 -6.33 -10.32 4.05
C LYS A 13 -6.75 -8.93 3.59
N LEU A 14 -5.88 -7.92 3.73
CA LEU A 14 -6.15 -6.56 3.24
C LEU A 14 -6.58 -6.53 1.75
N ALA A 15 -5.96 -7.36 0.90
CA ALA A 15 -6.32 -7.48 -0.51
C ALA A 15 -7.77 -7.97 -0.74
N GLY A 16 -8.38 -8.64 0.24
CA GLY A 16 -9.78 -9.08 0.19
C GLY A 16 -10.79 -7.94 0.31
N PHE A 17 -10.35 -6.75 0.76
CA PHE A 17 -11.14 -5.52 0.72
C PHE A 17 -10.93 -4.72 -0.59
N GLY A 18 -10.07 -5.20 -1.48
CA GLY A 18 -9.75 -4.52 -2.74
C GLY A 18 -10.76 -4.77 -3.86
N GLY A 19 -10.56 -4.06 -4.97
CA GLY A 19 -11.44 -4.10 -6.15
C GLY A 19 -12.21 -2.79 -6.33
N GLU A 20 -12.46 -2.11 -5.22
CA GLU A 20 -12.95 -0.74 -5.18
C GLU A 20 -12.12 0.08 -4.18
N TYR A 21 -11.76 1.31 -4.56
CA TYR A 21 -11.01 2.23 -3.71
C TYR A 21 -11.57 3.64 -3.83
N LEU A 22 -11.86 4.27 -2.70
CA LEU A 22 -12.13 5.70 -2.63
C LEU A 22 -10.81 6.43 -2.45
N VAL A 23 -10.52 7.36 -3.35
CA VAL A 23 -9.23 8.05 -3.44
C VAL A 23 -9.42 9.54 -3.62
N GLN A 24 -8.37 10.30 -3.32
CA GLN A 24 -8.25 11.69 -3.75
C GLN A 24 -7.82 11.71 -5.21
N CYS A 25 -8.51 12.51 -6.04
CA CYS A 25 -8.17 12.66 -7.43
C CYS A 25 -6.76 13.26 -7.57
N PRO A 26 -5.82 12.61 -8.28
CA PRO A 26 -4.46 13.15 -8.41
C PRO A 26 -4.37 14.40 -9.30
N LYS A 27 -5.49 14.86 -9.88
CA LYS A 27 -5.56 16.05 -10.75
C LYS A 27 -6.20 17.25 -10.06
N CYS A 28 -7.23 17.05 -9.24
CA CYS A 28 -7.98 18.14 -8.61
C CYS A 28 -8.23 17.97 -7.11
N ASP A 29 -7.63 16.93 -6.50
CA ASP A 29 -7.74 16.58 -5.07
C ASP A 29 -9.16 16.26 -4.56
N GLU A 30 -10.21 16.48 -5.36
CA GLU A 30 -11.58 16.07 -5.05
C GLU A 30 -11.74 14.54 -4.99
N PRO A 31 -12.80 14.04 -4.31
CA PRO A 31 -13.11 12.62 -4.30
C PRO A 31 -13.17 11.99 -5.69
N ALA A 32 -12.60 10.79 -5.78
CA ALA A 32 -12.60 9.94 -6.95
C ALA A 32 -12.68 8.47 -6.53
N GLN A 33 -12.98 7.61 -7.49
CA GLN A 33 -13.14 6.18 -7.26
C GLN A 33 -12.27 5.39 -8.22
N ILE A 34 -11.74 4.27 -7.74
CA ILE A 34 -11.13 3.25 -8.57
C ILE A 34 -11.98 2.01 -8.48
N LYS A 35 -12.46 1.52 -9.61
CA LYS A 35 -13.22 0.27 -9.71
C LYS A 35 -12.70 -0.55 -10.88
N ASP A 36 -12.40 -1.83 -10.61
CA ASP A 36 -11.93 -2.78 -11.63
C ASP A 36 -10.78 -2.26 -12.52
N GLY A 37 -9.81 -1.57 -11.91
CA GLY A 37 -8.63 -1.05 -12.61
C GLY A 37 -8.86 0.27 -13.36
N ARG A 38 -10.02 0.92 -13.19
CA ARG A 38 -10.33 2.24 -13.75
C ARG A 38 -10.46 3.27 -12.64
N LEU A 39 -9.64 4.32 -12.70
CA LEU A 39 -9.78 5.55 -11.92
C LEU A 39 -10.75 6.49 -12.63
N SER A 40 -11.76 6.98 -11.92
CA SER A 40 -12.73 7.97 -12.41
C SER A 40 -12.96 9.07 -11.39
N CYS A 41 -12.92 10.33 -11.84
CA CYS A 41 -13.26 11.51 -11.04
C CYS A 41 -14.47 12.22 -11.63
N GLY A 42 -15.54 12.37 -10.83
CA GLY A 42 -16.76 13.08 -11.23
C GLY A 42 -16.58 14.59 -11.34
N ASN A 43 -15.61 15.18 -10.63
CA ASN A 43 -15.36 16.62 -10.65
C ASN A 43 -14.60 17.09 -11.92
N CYS A 44 -13.40 16.56 -12.16
CA CYS A 44 -12.54 17.04 -13.24
C CYS A 44 -12.54 16.17 -14.52
N GLY A 45 -13.34 15.09 -14.52
CA GLY A 45 -13.47 14.16 -15.65
C GLY A 45 -12.25 13.26 -15.88
N LEU A 46 -11.29 13.19 -14.94
CA LEU A 46 -10.13 12.29 -15.07
C LEU A 46 -10.62 10.84 -15.17
N SER A 47 -10.20 10.15 -16.23
CA SER A 47 -10.47 8.73 -16.43
C SER A 47 -9.21 8.03 -16.89
N LEU A 48 -8.65 7.15 -16.06
CA LEU A 48 -7.45 6.37 -16.38
C LEU A 48 -7.73 4.89 -16.18
N THR A 49 -7.17 4.05 -17.06
CA THR A 49 -7.19 2.60 -16.91
C THR A 49 -5.78 2.11 -16.69
N ARG A 50 -5.65 1.04 -15.91
CA ARG A 50 -4.39 0.32 -15.70
C ARG A 50 -4.69 -1.16 -15.60
N SER A 51 -3.98 -1.96 -16.40
CA SER A 51 -4.02 -3.41 -16.25
C SER A 51 -3.46 -3.77 -14.89
N PHE A 52 -4.34 -4.15 -13.98
CA PHE A 52 -3.98 -4.57 -12.63
C PHE A 52 -4.40 -6.03 -12.46
N HIS A 53 -3.42 -6.92 -12.48
CA HIS A 53 -3.65 -8.26 -12.00
C HIS A 53 -3.77 -8.19 -10.48
N ARG A 54 -4.88 -8.72 -9.93
CA ARG A 54 -5.00 -9.02 -8.49
C ARG A 54 -4.02 -10.14 -8.15
N SER A 55 -2.72 -9.90 -8.30
CA SER A 55 -1.72 -10.82 -7.78
C SER A 55 -1.86 -10.75 -6.27
N PRO A 56 -2.09 -11.88 -5.56
CA PRO A 56 -2.05 -11.86 -4.12
C PRO A 56 -0.70 -11.25 -3.74
N MET A 57 -0.72 -10.13 -3.01
CA MET A 57 0.50 -9.54 -2.45
C MET A 57 1.26 -10.69 -1.79
N ARG A 58 2.37 -11.13 -2.41
CA ARG A 58 3.08 -12.34 -2.00
C ARG A 58 3.78 -12.15 -0.65
N SER A 59 3.77 -10.95 -0.10
CA SER A 59 4.30 -10.65 1.22
C SER A 59 3.23 -9.99 2.08
N ASP A 60 3.09 -10.53 3.29
CA ASP A 60 2.35 -9.96 4.41
C ASP A 60 2.82 -8.54 4.81
N THR A 61 3.87 -8.03 4.17
CA THR A 61 4.54 -6.75 4.46
C THR A 61 4.57 -5.81 3.25
N GLY A 62 3.76 -6.10 2.23
CA GLY A 62 3.80 -5.41 0.95
C GLY A 62 5.06 -5.78 0.17
N HIS A 63 4.98 -5.66 -1.14
CA HIS A 63 6.07 -5.39 -2.09
C HIS A 63 6.00 -6.20 -3.39
N TYR A 64 6.30 -5.46 -4.46
CA TYR A 64 6.60 -5.86 -5.84
C TYR A 64 5.46 -6.44 -6.65
N TYR A 65 4.85 -5.57 -7.44
CA TYR A 65 4.14 -5.97 -8.63
C TYR A 65 5.17 -6.18 -9.75
N GLU A 66 5.41 -7.44 -10.11
CA GLU A 66 6.58 -7.87 -10.89
C GLU A 66 6.59 -7.36 -12.36
N HIS A 67 5.56 -6.63 -12.80
CA HIS A 67 5.38 -6.26 -14.21
C HIS A 67 4.71 -4.91 -14.49
N VAL A 68 4.60 -4.00 -13.52
CA VAL A 68 3.81 -2.77 -13.75
C VAL A 68 4.69 -1.62 -14.15
N ASP A 69 4.52 -1.20 -15.40
CA ASP A 69 4.91 0.12 -15.89
C ASP A 69 4.45 1.19 -14.87
N THR A 70 5.32 2.16 -14.59
CA THR A 70 5.00 3.30 -13.74
C THR A 70 4.00 4.25 -14.38
N LYS A 71 3.61 4.06 -15.65
CA LYS A 71 2.52 4.80 -16.29
C LYS A 71 1.27 4.81 -15.41
N ASN A 72 0.72 6.02 -15.24
CA ASN A 72 -0.44 6.32 -14.39
C ASN A 72 -0.28 5.97 -12.90
N TRP A 73 0.93 5.63 -12.43
CA TRP A 73 1.23 5.57 -11.01
C TRP A 73 1.46 6.97 -10.42
N PHE A 74 0.89 7.25 -9.26
CA PHE A 74 0.94 8.53 -8.53
C PHE A 74 1.61 8.42 -7.14
N GLY A 75 2.03 7.22 -6.75
CA GLY A 75 2.78 7.00 -5.51
C GLY A 75 4.30 7.07 -5.72
N ASP A 76 5.03 6.66 -4.68
CA ASP A 76 6.48 6.52 -4.74
C ASP A 76 6.89 5.36 -5.64
N VAL A 77 8.11 5.43 -6.14
CA VAL A 77 8.73 4.40 -6.97
C VAL A 77 10.07 3.99 -6.37
N THR A 78 10.43 2.73 -6.53
CA THR A 78 11.74 2.20 -6.12
C THR A 78 12.50 1.71 -7.34
N PRO A 79 13.81 2.00 -7.43
CA PRO A 79 14.62 1.50 -8.52
C PRO A 79 14.96 0.02 -8.33
N ARG A 80 15.16 -0.69 -9.43
CA ARG A 80 15.63 -2.07 -9.49
C ARG A 80 16.69 -2.21 -10.55
N ALA A 81 17.78 -2.89 -10.24
CA ALA A 81 18.79 -3.23 -11.25
C ALA A 81 18.14 -4.05 -12.38
N LYS A 82 18.39 -3.67 -13.63
CA LYS A 82 18.05 -4.49 -14.79
C LYS A 82 19.02 -5.67 -14.83
N MET A 83 18.52 -6.86 -14.51
CA MET A 83 19.31 -8.08 -14.52
C MET A 83 18.99 -8.90 -15.78
N LYS A 84 20.01 -9.51 -16.39
CA LYS A 84 19.81 -10.49 -17.49
C LYS A 84 19.18 -11.79 -16.97
N ASP A 85 19.54 -12.18 -15.74
CA ASP A 85 18.95 -13.26 -14.95
C ASP A 85 18.53 -12.68 -13.60
N ARG A 86 17.25 -12.84 -13.22
CA ARG A 86 16.66 -12.29 -11.98
C ARG A 86 17.32 -12.81 -10.71
N SER A 87 18.12 -13.86 -10.80
CA SER A 87 18.75 -14.56 -9.68
C SER A 87 20.16 -14.04 -9.36
N ILE A 88 20.76 -13.22 -10.23
CA ILE A 88 22.17 -12.83 -10.13
C ILE A 88 22.28 -11.33 -9.84
N PRO A 89 22.71 -10.92 -8.63
CA PRO A 89 22.88 -9.51 -8.33
C PRO A 89 23.96 -8.88 -9.23
N PRO A 90 23.87 -7.57 -9.52
CA PRO A 90 24.90 -6.89 -10.29
C PRO A 90 26.26 -7.03 -9.59
N ARG A 91 27.32 -7.24 -10.39
CA ARG A 91 28.70 -7.41 -9.92
C ARG A 91 29.57 -6.23 -10.31
N CYS A 92 30.56 -5.93 -9.47
CA CYS A 92 31.57 -4.92 -9.75
C CYS A 92 32.39 -5.29 -10.99
N ARG A 93 32.53 -4.36 -11.94
CA ARG A 93 33.32 -4.61 -13.16
C ARG A 93 34.82 -4.75 -12.91
N SER A 94 35.33 -4.23 -11.79
CA SER A 94 36.76 -4.22 -11.47
C SER A 94 37.20 -5.41 -10.62
N CYS A 95 36.43 -5.79 -9.59
CA CYS A 95 36.81 -6.87 -8.67
C CYS A 95 35.81 -8.03 -8.61
N ASN A 96 34.74 -7.98 -9.41
CA ASN A 96 33.65 -8.97 -9.40
C ASN A 96 32.88 -9.11 -8.07
N GLY A 97 33.14 -8.23 -7.10
CA GLY A 97 32.43 -8.16 -5.83
C GLY A 97 30.94 -7.88 -6.04
N GLU A 98 30.10 -8.52 -5.23
CA GLU A 98 28.65 -8.42 -5.34
C GLU A 98 28.11 -7.10 -4.78
N PHE A 99 27.17 -6.50 -5.51
CA PHE A 99 26.35 -5.43 -4.96
C PHE A 99 25.16 -6.05 -4.19
N THR A 100 25.45 -6.63 -3.03
CA THR A 100 24.48 -7.37 -2.19
C THR A 100 23.41 -6.46 -1.58
N LYS A 101 23.71 -5.18 -1.37
CA LYS A 101 22.81 -4.20 -0.78
C LYS A 101 22.94 -2.86 -1.50
N LEU A 102 22.46 -2.79 -2.73
CA LEU A 102 22.12 -1.48 -3.28
C LEU A 102 20.90 -0.99 -2.50
N SER A 103 21.09 0.02 -1.66
CA SER A 103 19.98 0.68 -0.98
C SER A 103 19.18 1.46 -2.01
N PHE A 104 18.21 0.79 -2.62
CA PHE A 104 17.24 1.40 -3.52
C PHE A 104 16.16 2.07 -2.68
N SER A 105 16.43 3.30 -2.23
CA SER A 105 15.44 4.09 -1.50
C SER A 105 14.26 4.43 -2.41
N PRO A 106 13.02 4.26 -1.95
CA PRO A 106 11.83 4.80 -2.62
C PRO A 106 11.96 6.31 -2.82
N ARG A 107 11.38 6.81 -3.90
CA ARG A 107 11.37 8.24 -4.24
C ARG A 107 10.03 8.64 -4.86
N PRO A 108 9.62 9.91 -4.75
CA PRO A 108 8.49 10.42 -5.50
C PRO A 108 8.70 10.21 -7.00
N LYS A 109 7.64 9.76 -7.70
CA LYS A 109 7.67 9.63 -9.16
C LYS A 109 7.68 11.01 -9.81
N THR A 110 8.79 11.36 -10.43
CA THR A 110 8.98 12.63 -11.16
C THR A 110 9.34 12.37 -12.63
N ALA A 111 9.33 13.41 -13.46
CA ALA A 111 9.70 13.29 -14.88
C ALA A 111 11.19 12.90 -15.08
N ASN A 112 12.07 13.25 -14.14
CA ASN A 112 13.53 13.15 -14.30
C ASN A 112 14.13 12.01 -13.46
N LEU A 113 13.49 10.84 -13.49
CA LEU A 113 14.02 9.65 -12.83
C LEU A 113 15.21 9.08 -13.62
N PRO A 114 16.38 8.85 -12.99
CA PRO A 114 17.57 8.36 -13.69
C PRO A 114 17.37 6.93 -14.21
N ARG A 115 18.03 6.60 -15.32
CA ARG A 115 18.03 5.24 -15.90
C ARG A 115 19.16 4.36 -15.38
N SER A 116 20.14 4.95 -14.69
CA SER A 116 21.28 4.24 -14.12
C SER A 116 21.69 4.83 -12.76
N LEU A 117 22.33 4.01 -11.94
CA LEU A 117 22.98 4.43 -10.70
C LEU A 117 24.49 4.28 -10.81
N HIS A 118 25.21 5.11 -10.04
CA HIS A 118 26.67 5.18 -10.04
C HIS A 118 27.29 4.83 -8.68
N PRO A 119 27.04 3.63 -8.11
CA PRO A 119 27.57 3.27 -6.80
C PRO A 119 29.08 3.03 -6.84
N LYS A 120 29.76 3.36 -5.73
CA LYS A 120 31.13 2.87 -5.46
C LYS A 120 31.06 1.44 -4.93
N CYS A 121 31.95 0.58 -5.39
CA CYS A 121 32.05 -0.78 -4.86
C CYS A 121 32.51 -0.75 -3.40
N SER A 122 31.80 -1.42 -2.49
CA SER A 122 32.19 -1.53 -1.09
C SER A 122 33.46 -2.37 -0.86
N HIS A 123 33.84 -3.22 -1.83
CA HIS A 123 35.02 -4.07 -1.75
C HIS A 123 36.30 -3.37 -2.26
N CYS A 124 36.25 -2.75 -3.45
CA CYS A 124 37.44 -2.17 -4.09
C CYS A 124 37.37 -0.66 -4.33
N GLY A 125 36.26 0.01 -4.00
CA GLY A 125 36.09 1.45 -4.20
C GLY A 125 35.82 1.90 -5.64
N ALA A 126 35.97 1.03 -6.64
CA ALA A 126 35.81 1.38 -8.05
C ALA A 126 34.39 1.91 -8.36
N PRO A 127 34.25 2.97 -9.18
CA PRO A 127 32.95 3.43 -9.64
C PRO A 127 32.34 2.40 -10.58
N ASN A 128 31.02 2.20 -10.48
CA ASN A 128 30.28 1.28 -11.33
C ASN A 128 29.04 1.97 -11.89
N THR A 129 28.56 1.51 -13.04
CA THR A 129 27.29 1.94 -13.62
C THR A 129 26.34 0.76 -13.67
N ILE A 130 25.18 0.91 -13.03
CA ILE A 130 24.15 -0.11 -12.94
C ILE A 130 22.88 0.45 -13.59
N GLU A 131 22.43 -0.18 -14.66
CA GLU A 131 21.17 0.14 -15.31
C GLU A 131 19.99 -0.23 -14.40
N ILE A 132 18.99 0.65 -14.31
CA ILE A 132 17.82 0.47 -13.45
C ILE A 132 16.50 0.62 -14.20
N GLY A 133 15.49 -0.09 -13.72
CA GLY A 133 14.07 0.15 -14.00
C GLY A 133 13.37 0.70 -12.75
N TRP A 134 12.29 1.44 -12.95
CA TRP A 134 11.47 1.98 -11.85
C TRP A 134 10.21 1.16 -11.68
N HIS A 135 9.84 0.90 -10.44
CA HIS A 135 8.68 0.11 -10.07
C HIS A 135 7.84 0.85 -9.02
N PRO A 136 6.51 0.73 -9.06
CA PRO A 136 5.65 1.18 -7.96
C PRO A 136 6.17 0.68 -6.62
N PHE A 137 6.27 1.59 -5.67
CA PHE A 137 6.58 1.28 -4.28
C PHE A 137 5.32 1.56 -3.45
N LEU A 138 4.87 0.52 -2.75
CA LEU A 138 3.78 0.60 -1.80
C LEU A 138 4.07 -0.37 -0.66
N THR A 139 3.85 0.12 0.55
CA THR A 139 3.90 -0.67 1.78
C THR A 139 2.53 -0.62 2.48
N PRO A 140 2.17 -1.61 3.32
CA PRO A 140 0.86 -1.66 3.95
C PRO A 140 0.58 -0.52 4.94
N ASP A 141 1.60 0.21 5.38
CA ASP A 141 1.49 1.40 6.23
C ASP A 141 1.21 2.68 5.43
N GLN A 142 1.33 2.65 4.10
CA GLN A 142 1.01 3.81 3.27
C GLN A 142 -0.50 3.86 2.97
N PRO A 143 -1.19 4.99 3.22
CA PRO A 143 -2.61 5.16 2.94
C PRO A 143 -2.84 5.46 1.45
N ARG A 144 -2.44 4.53 0.58
CA ARG A 144 -2.51 4.65 -0.88
C ARG A 144 -3.11 3.41 -1.51
N ASP A 145 -3.78 3.61 -2.63
CA ASP A 145 -4.37 2.49 -3.36
C ASP A 145 -3.29 1.67 -4.13
N PRO A 146 -3.48 0.35 -4.25
CA PRO A 146 -2.52 -0.55 -4.92
C PRO A 146 -2.52 -0.47 -6.45
N VAL A 147 -3.52 0.17 -7.06
CA VAL A 147 -3.74 0.19 -8.51
C VAL A 147 -3.08 1.41 -9.15
N PHE A 148 -3.29 2.61 -8.62
CA PHE A 148 -2.78 3.87 -9.16
C PHE A 148 -1.82 4.57 -8.19
N GLY A 149 -1.78 4.19 -6.92
CA GLY A 149 -0.93 4.85 -5.92
C GLY A 149 -1.45 6.23 -5.52
N CYS A 150 -2.72 6.51 -5.78
CA CYS A 150 -3.43 7.68 -5.29
C CYS A 150 -3.55 7.59 -3.76
N LYS A 151 -3.62 8.76 -3.11
CA LYS A 151 -3.94 8.83 -1.69
C LYS A 151 -5.37 8.32 -1.47
N LEU A 152 -5.57 7.50 -0.45
CA LEU A 152 -6.91 7.05 -0.07
C LEU A 152 -7.73 8.25 0.43
N LEU A 153 -9.01 8.27 0.12
CA LEU A 153 -9.91 9.30 0.63
C LEU A 153 -10.19 9.06 2.12
N LEU A 154 -10.39 7.80 2.50
CA LEU A 154 -10.71 7.38 3.86
C LEU A 154 -9.41 7.17 4.64
N GLN A 155 -8.88 8.24 5.23
CA GLN A 155 -7.67 8.19 6.05
C GLN A 155 -7.68 9.26 7.16
N LYS A 156 -6.98 8.99 8.26
CA LYS A 156 -6.80 9.88 9.40
C LYS A 156 -5.43 9.66 10.03
N ASP A 157 -4.68 10.75 10.20
CA ASP A 157 -3.39 10.71 10.86
C ASP A 157 -3.54 10.68 12.39
N PHE A 158 -2.77 9.79 13.01
CA PHE A 158 -2.51 9.69 14.45
C PHE A 158 -1.01 9.91 14.68
N LYS A 159 -0.63 10.10 15.95
CA LYS A 159 0.79 10.29 16.31
C LYS A 159 1.65 9.08 15.92
N GLU A 160 1.09 7.88 16.01
CA GLU A 160 1.78 6.61 15.78
C GLU A 160 1.74 6.13 14.32
N GLY A 161 0.88 6.72 13.48
CA GLY A 161 0.71 6.34 12.08
C GLY A 161 -0.63 6.78 11.52
N THR A 162 -0.95 6.33 10.31
CA THR A 162 -2.20 6.68 9.63
C THR A 162 -3.18 5.52 9.67
N LEU A 163 -4.40 5.78 10.14
CA LEU A 163 -5.55 4.89 10.00
C LEU A 163 -6.14 5.10 8.60
N TYR A 164 -6.47 4.03 7.88
CA TYR A 164 -7.11 4.16 6.57
C TYR A 164 -8.02 2.98 6.25
N ALA A 165 -8.93 3.19 5.30
CA ALA A 165 -9.76 2.16 4.70
C ALA A 165 -9.77 2.30 3.16
N TYR A 166 -10.10 1.23 2.46
CA TYR A 166 -10.17 1.25 0.98
C TYR A 166 -11.52 1.77 0.50
N ASN A 167 -12.60 1.37 1.17
CA ASN A 167 -13.99 1.64 0.82
C ASN A 167 -14.85 1.45 2.08
N THR A 168 -16.16 1.67 1.96
CA THR A 168 -17.13 1.57 3.07
C THR A 168 -17.11 0.18 3.71
N ALA A 169 -17.16 -0.90 2.93
CA ALA A 169 -17.17 -2.27 3.43
C ALA A 169 -15.91 -2.60 4.27
N HIS A 170 -14.76 -2.06 3.88
CA HIS A 170 -13.54 -2.16 4.68
C HIS A 170 -13.70 -1.40 6.01
N ALA A 171 -14.17 -0.14 5.98
CA ALA A 171 -14.34 0.67 7.17
C ALA A 171 -15.35 0.08 8.18
N GLU A 172 -16.46 -0.49 7.71
CA GLU A 172 -17.49 -1.13 8.54
C GLU A 172 -16.99 -2.40 9.24
N GLU A 173 -16.29 -3.29 8.52
CA GLU A 173 -15.71 -4.50 9.12
C GLU A 173 -14.60 -4.12 10.11
N TYR A 174 -13.86 -3.06 9.81
CA TYR A 174 -12.84 -2.51 10.70
C TYR A 174 -13.45 -1.93 11.97
N LEU A 175 -14.52 -1.14 11.86
CA LEU A 175 -15.25 -0.58 12.99
C LEU A 175 -15.80 -1.69 13.88
N SER A 176 -16.46 -2.69 13.27
CA SER A 176 -17.00 -3.87 13.97
C SER A 176 -15.92 -4.59 14.79
N TYR A 177 -14.70 -4.70 14.28
CA TYR A 177 -13.57 -5.28 15.01
C TYR A 177 -13.14 -4.41 16.20
N ILE A 178 -13.06 -3.09 16.03
CA ILE A 178 -12.61 -2.16 17.06
C ILE A 178 -13.64 -2.08 18.20
N GLU A 179 -14.93 -2.04 17.87
CA GLU A 179 -16.04 -1.96 18.81
C GLU A 179 -16.35 -3.28 19.52
N ALA A 180 -15.87 -4.42 19.03
CA ALA A 180 -16.07 -5.70 19.71
C ALA A 180 -15.25 -5.84 20.99
N ASP A 181 -15.92 -6.24 22.07
CA ASP A 181 -15.28 -6.59 23.34
C ASP A 181 -14.58 -7.95 23.27
N HIS A 182 -15.14 -8.87 22.48
CA HIS A 182 -14.58 -10.20 22.25
C HIS A 182 -14.20 -10.38 20.77
N ARG A 183 -12.90 -10.45 20.50
CA ARG A 183 -12.33 -10.65 19.15
C ARG A 183 -11.90 -12.10 18.99
N GLY A 184 -12.71 -12.88 18.26
CA GLY A 184 -12.45 -14.27 17.92
C GLY A 184 -11.20 -14.43 17.05
N ARG A 185 -10.52 -15.57 17.21
CA ARG A 185 -9.36 -15.92 16.37
C ARG A 185 -9.82 -16.24 14.95
N PRO A 186 -8.96 -16.02 13.93
CA PRO A 186 -9.27 -16.42 12.56
C PRO A 186 -9.46 -17.93 12.45
N PRO A 187 -10.15 -18.42 11.39
CA PRO A 187 -10.51 -19.84 11.26
C PRO A 187 -9.29 -20.74 11.15
N THR A 188 -8.21 -20.23 10.56
CA THR A 188 -6.92 -20.93 10.45
C THR A 188 -5.91 -20.33 11.44
N PRO A 189 -5.41 -21.12 12.41
CA PRO A 189 -4.32 -20.71 13.28
C PRO A 189 -3.08 -20.30 12.47
N GLY A 190 -2.45 -19.19 12.85
CA GLY A 190 -1.28 -18.66 12.13
C GLY A 190 -1.59 -17.92 10.83
N SER A 191 -2.87 -17.70 10.50
CA SER A 191 -3.22 -16.89 9.32
C SER A 191 -2.82 -15.41 9.48
N SER A 192 -2.33 -14.84 8.39
CA SER A 192 -2.00 -13.42 8.26
C SER A 192 -3.21 -12.59 7.84
N SER A 193 -4.32 -12.71 8.58
CA SER A 193 -5.49 -11.85 8.36
C SER A 193 -5.12 -10.38 8.52
N PHE A 194 -5.95 -9.50 7.96
CA PHE A 194 -5.81 -8.06 8.15
C PHE A 194 -5.74 -7.69 9.64
N PHE A 195 -6.68 -8.23 10.43
CA PHE A 195 -6.80 -7.94 11.86
C PHE A 195 -5.63 -8.46 12.69
N THR A 196 -5.03 -9.61 12.33
CA THR A 196 -3.84 -10.10 13.04
C THR A 196 -2.63 -9.20 12.78
N LYS A 197 -2.51 -8.60 11.59
CA LYS A 197 -1.39 -7.74 11.19
C LYS A 197 -1.54 -6.26 11.57
N LEU A 198 -2.69 -5.86 12.13
CA LEU A 198 -2.90 -4.47 12.55
C LEU A 198 -1.83 -4.01 13.57
N PRO A 199 -1.33 -2.77 13.44
CA PRO A 199 -0.44 -2.15 14.41
C PRO A 199 -0.98 -2.21 15.84
N ALA A 200 -0.08 -2.35 16.81
CA ALA A 200 -0.44 -2.45 18.22
C ALA A 200 -1.21 -1.21 18.72
N TRP A 201 -0.89 -0.01 18.21
CA TRP A 201 -1.56 1.22 18.60
C TRP A 201 -3.04 1.26 18.20
N ILE A 202 -3.43 0.59 17.11
CA ILE A 202 -4.84 0.49 16.68
C ILE A 202 -5.61 -0.46 17.59
N LYS A 203 -4.97 -1.55 18.05
CA LYS A 203 -5.60 -2.54 18.93
C LYS A 203 -5.69 -2.08 20.39
N SER A 204 -4.94 -1.03 20.75
CA SER A 204 -4.84 -0.51 22.11
C SER A 204 -6.17 0.03 22.60
N ALA A 205 -6.56 -0.33 23.83
CA ALA A 205 -7.76 0.20 24.47
C ALA A 205 -7.73 1.74 24.60
N LYS A 206 -6.52 2.34 24.73
CA LYS A 206 -6.36 3.80 24.85
C LYS A 206 -6.79 4.56 23.59
N ASN A 207 -6.68 3.94 22.42
CA ASN A 207 -6.99 4.58 21.14
C ASN A 207 -8.34 4.10 20.58
N ARG A 208 -9.07 3.23 21.31
CA ARG A 208 -10.26 2.54 20.80
C ARG A 208 -11.33 3.54 20.35
N ASP A 209 -11.66 4.49 21.22
CA ASP A 209 -12.74 5.46 20.98
C ASP A 209 -12.38 6.40 19.82
N ASP A 210 -11.15 6.92 19.77
CA ASP A 210 -10.68 7.79 18.70
C ASP A 210 -10.61 7.07 17.35
N VAL A 211 -10.17 5.81 17.33
CA VAL A 211 -10.13 4.98 16.13
C VAL A 211 -11.56 4.66 15.66
N ALA A 212 -12.46 4.27 16.56
CA ALA A 212 -13.86 4.00 16.23
C ALA A 212 -14.55 5.25 15.66
N GLN A 213 -14.40 6.39 16.33
CA GLN A 213 -14.95 7.66 15.86
C GLN A 213 -14.41 8.06 14.48
N SER A 214 -13.12 7.83 14.24
CA SER A 214 -12.50 8.08 12.93
C SER A 214 -13.06 7.17 11.85
N LEU A 215 -13.31 5.89 12.14
CA LEU A 215 -13.94 4.96 11.21
C LEU A 215 -15.39 5.33 10.91
N CYS A 216 -16.17 5.75 11.91
CA CYS A 216 -17.52 6.28 11.69
C CYS A 216 -17.52 7.48 10.73
N GLN A 217 -16.62 8.44 10.94
CA GLN A 217 -16.46 9.61 10.05
C GLN A 217 -16.07 9.19 8.62
N MET A 218 -15.22 8.16 8.48
CA MET A 218 -14.86 7.63 7.16
C MET A 218 -16.06 6.98 6.46
N ILE A 219 -16.91 6.26 7.18
CA ILE A 219 -18.14 5.66 6.64
C ILE A 219 -19.10 6.76 6.16
N GLU A 220 -19.38 7.76 7.00
CA GLU A 220 -20.21 8.92 6.62
C GLU A 220 -19.65 9.69 5.42
N LEU A 221 -18.32 9.80 5.32
CA LEU A 221 -17.66 10.44 4.18
C LEU A 221 -17.87 9.62 2.90
N ALA A 222 -17.76 8.30 2.99
CA ALA A 222 -17.90 7.38 1.87
C ALA A 222 -19.33 7.36 1.32
N GLU A 223 -20.34 7.39 2.19
CA GLU A 223 -21.75 7.47 1.82
C GLU A 223 -22.06 8.71 0.97
N LYS A 224 -21.40 9.85 1.27
CA LYS A 224 -21.54 11.09 0.48
C LYS A 224 -20.91 11.01 -0.91
N GLN A 225 -20.09 9.98 -1.18
CA GLN A 225 -19.45 9.76 -2.48
C GLN A 225 -20.15 8.68 -3.32
N SER A 226 -21.19 8.04 -2.78
CA SER A 226 -21.96 6.98 -3.45
C SER A 226 -23.16 7.57 -4.20
#